data_AF-A0A354WV99-F1
#
_entry.id   AF-A0A354WV99-F1
#
_cell.length_a   1.000
_cell.length_b   1.000
_cell.length_c   1.000
_cell.angle_alpha   90.00
_cell.angle_beta   90.00
_cell.angle_gamma   90.00
#
_symmetry.space_group_name_H-M   'P 1'
#
loop_
_entity.id
_entity.type
_entity.pdbx_description
1 polymer ?
#
loop_
_entity_poly.entity_id
_entity_poly.type
_entity_poly.pdbx_seq_one_letter_code
_entity_poly.pdbx_strand_id
1 'polypeptide(L)'
;MPTQTAHHHSIVAIKDTFQKFPNRYLVYEDKAWHCRFFLNYPTQLMEAQNVNFLKEKLSGALKIPMEDMELTKKGQALQQKYSERHQEMRVYDHVFYEAKISVFPESMKQRSFKQEGVTYYWMTIEEMKQDPDIQKKNLDVVQEVEKLI
;
A
#
# COMPACT_ATOMS: atom_id res chain seq x y z
N MET A 1 -4.04 22.40 -23.77
CA MET A 1 -4.58 21.66 -22.62
C MET A 1 -3.54 21.76 -21.52
N PRO A 2 -3.83 22.29 -20.31
CA PRO A 2 -2.87 22.21 -19.22
C PRO A 2 -2.61 20.73 -18.93
N THR A 3 -1.36 20.30 -18.99
CA THR A 3 -0.93 18.95 -18.67
C THR A 3 -1.17 18.73 -17.18
N GLN A 4 -2.20 17.96 -16.83
CA GLN A 4 -2.49 17.62 -15.44
C GLN A 4 -1.31 16.79 -14.90
N THR A 5 -0.52 17.34 -13.97
CA THR A 5 0.64 16.64 -13.39
C THR A 5 0.13 15.43 -12.62
N ALA A 6 0.64 14.24 -12.96
CA ALA A 6 0.28 13.03 -12.24
C ALA A 6 0.95 13.00 -10.87
N HIS A 7 0.22 12.56 -9.84
CA HIS A 7 0.79 12.24 -8.55
C HIS A 7 1.36 10.81 -8.59
N HIS A 8 2.68 10.69 -8.55
CA HIS A 8 3.37 9.41 -8.69
C HIS A 8 3.58 8.76 -7.32
N HIS A 9 2.87 7.66 -7.07
CA HIS A 9 2.98 6.92 -5.81
C HIS A 9 3.22 5.44 -6.06
N SER A 10 4.08 4.84 -5.26
CA SER A 10 4.30 3.41 -5.22
C SER A 10 3.38 2.80 -4.17
N ILE A 11 2.55 1.86 -4.58
CA ILE A 11 1.68 1.06 -3.71
C ILE A 11 2.43 -0.24 -3.38
N VAL A 12 2.55 -0.56 -2.09
CA VAL A 12 3.22 -1.78 -1.63
C VAL A 12 2.19 -2.69 -0.97
N ALA A 13 1.96 -3.84 -1.62
CA ALA A 13 1.17 -4.92 -1.07
C ALA A 13 2.06 -5.92 -0.33
N ILE A 14 1.67 -6.25 0.90
CA ILE A 14 2.38 -7.21 1.75
C ILE A 14 1.36 -8.26 2.16
N LYS A 15 1.63 -9.54 1.88
CA LYS A 15 0.76 -10.65 2.27
C LYS A 15 1.16 -11.21 3.63
N ASP A 16 0.21 -11.79 4.35
CA ASP A 16 0.44 -12.46 5.64
C ASP A 16 1.09 -13.84 5.48
N THR A 17 2.26 -13.89 4.84
CA THR A 17 2.94 -15.15 4.45
C THR A 17 3.42 -16.02 5.62
N PHE A 18 3.26 -15.55 6.86
CA PHE A 18 3.40 -16.37 8.06
C PHE A 18 2.21 -17.33 8.29
N GLN A 19 1.10 -17.16 7.56
CA GLN A 19 -0.01 -18.10 7.55
C GLN A 19 0.20 -19.21 6.52
N LYS A 20 -0.39 -20.39 6.78
CA LYS A 20 -0.35 -21.52 5.84
C LYS A 20 -1.01 -21.21 4.48
N PHE A 21 -2.06 -20.38 4.50
CA PHE A 21 -2.80 -19.96 3.31
C PHE A 21 -2.97 -18.43 3.35
N PRO A 22 -1.95 -17.67 2.90
CA PRO A 22 -1.98 -16.21 2.96
C PRO A 22 -3.09 -15.67 2.05
N ASN A 23 -4.00 -14.90 2.63
CA ASN A 23 -5.13 -14.31 1.92
C ASN A 23 -5.47 -12.89 2.40
N ARG A 24 -4.63 -12.32 3.27
CA ARG A 24 -4.77 -10.96 3.78
C ARG A 24 -3.59 -10.12 3.36
N TYR A 25 -3.86 -8.83 3.23
CA TYR A 25 -2.87 -7.81 2.93
C TYR A 25 -2.77 -6.80 4.07
N LEU A 26 -1.56 -6.28 4.27
CA LEU A 26 -1.30 -5.27 5.27
C LEU A 26 -1.82 -3.91 4.80
N VAL A 27 -2.68 -3.29 5.59
CA VAL A 27 -3.12 -1.90 5.43
C VAL A 27 -2.89 -1.12 6.71
N TYR A 28 -2.68 0.19 6.60
CA TYR A 28 -2.58 1.09 7.74
C TYR A 28 -3.80 1.99 7.82
N GLU A 29 -4.19 2.36 9.03
CA GLU A 29 -5.23 3.36 9.28
C GLU A 29 -4.65 4.77 9.20
N ASP A 30 -5.14 5.53 8.22
CA ASP A 30 -4.90 6.95 8.13
C ASP A 30 -6.00 7.70 8.89
N LYS A 31 -5.61 8.31 10.00
CA LYS A 31 -6.53 9.05 10.87
C LYS A 31 -7.08 10.33 10.26
N ALA A 32 -6.34 10.97 9.35
CA ALA A 32 -6.78 12.21 8.72
C ALA A 32 -7.83 11.94 7.63
N TRP A 33 -7.68 10.82 6.94
CA TRP A 33 -8.61 10.39 5.90
C TRP A 33 -9.75 9.52 6.42
N HIS A 34 -9.66 9.05 7.67
CA HIS A 34 -10.57 8.05 8.24
C HIS A 34 -10.75 6.89 7.25
N CYS A 35 -9.63 6.29 6.82
CA CYS A 35 -9.61 5.24 5.81
C CYS A 35 -8.39 4.37 6.00
N ARG A 36 -8.46 3.12 5.53
CA ARG A 36 -7.32 2.22 5.51
C ARG A 36 -6.73 2.15 4.11
N PHE A 37 -5.40 2.20 4.02
CA PHE A 37 -4.67 2.19 2.76
C PHE A 37 -3.58 1.12 2.79
N PHE A 38 -3.25 0.58 1.61
CA PHE A 38 -1.96 -0.08 1.43
C PHE A 38 -0.84 0.92 1.74
N LEU A 39 0.31 0.39 2.19
CA LEU A 39 1.49 1.23 2.37
C LEU A 39 1.83 1.89 1.02
N ASN A 40 2.00 3.20 1.04
CA ASN A 40 2.24 3.96 -0.17
C ASN A 40 3.22 5.10 0.07
N TYR A 41 4.08 5.35 -0.91
CA TYR A 41 5.13 6.36 -0.83
C TYR A 41 5.36 7.03 -2.20
N PRO A 42 5.92 8.25 -2.25
CA PRO A 42 6.26 8.88 -3.52
C PRO A 42 7.22 8.02 -4.36
N THR A 43 6.91 7.84 -5.65
CA THR A 43 7.73 7.05 -6.58
C THR A 43 9.01 7.80 -6.96
N GLN A 44 10.15 7.12 -6.92
CA GLN A 44 11.43 7.63 -7.41
C GLN A 44 11.58 7.38 -8.91
N LEU A 45 12.31 8.26 -9.61
CA LEU A 45 12.46 8.22 -11.07
C LEU A 45 13.13 6.93 -11.57
N MET A 46 14.16 6.44 -10.88
CA MET A 46 14.87 5.21 -11.26
C MET A 46 14.38 4.04 -10.41
N GLU A 47 14.04 2.92 -11.05
CA GLU A 47 13.45 1.76 -10.39
C GLU A 47 14.32 1.18 -9.27
N ALA A 48 15.64 1.07 -9.49
CA ALA A 48 16.56 0.58 -8.47
C ALA A 48 16.60 1.49 -7.23
N GLN A 49 16.55 2.81 -7.43
CA GLN A 49 16.45 3.78 -6.33
C GLN A 49 15.09 3.69 -5.63
N ASN A 50 14.02 3.50 -6.41
CA ASN A 50 12.67 3.36 -5.87
C ASN A 50 12.58 2.13 -4.96
N VAL A 51 13.10 0.98 -5.40
CA VAL A 51 13.11 -0.25 -4.59
C VAL A 51 13.89 -0.04 -3.29
N ASN A 52 15.08 0.55 -3.35
CA ASN A 52 15.87 0.81 -2.14
C ASN A 52 15.14 1.78 -1.19
N PHE A 53 14.58 2.87 -1.72
CA PHE A 53 13.79 3.84 -0.97
C PHE A 53 12.58 3.20 -0.29
N LEU A 54 11.84 2.35 -1.00
CA LEU A 54 10.69 1.64 -0.44
C LEU A 54 11.13 0.70 0.70
N LYS A 55 12.22 -0.04 0.54
CA LYS A 55 12.77 -0.90 1.61
C LYS A 55 13.15 -0.09 2.85
N GLU A 56 13.80 1.06 2.69
CA GLU A 56 14.13 1.96 3.80
C GLU A 56 12.88 2.46 4.54
N LYS A 57 11.85 2.88 3.79
CA LYS A 57 10.58 3.35 4.37
C LYS A 57 9.83 2.25 5.10
N LEU A 58 9.73 1.06 4.49
CA LEU A 58 9.09 -0.11 5.11
C LEU A 58 9.85 -0.53 6.37
N SER A 59 11.19 -0.56 6.32
CA SER A 59 12.02 -0.90 7.47
C SER A 59 11.81 0.06 8.63
N GLY A 60 11.82 1.37 8.37
CA GLY A 60 11.57 2.38 9.40
C GLY A 60 10.18 2.28 10.03
N ALA A 61 9.16 2.01 9.21
CA ALA A 61 7.76 1.94 9.62
C ALA A 61 7.40 0.63 10.36
N LEU A 62 7.90 -0.50 9.87
CA LEU A 62 7.54 -1.84 10.36
C LEU A 62 8.58 -2.45 11.32
N LYS A 63 9.76 -1.82 11.45
CA LYS A 63 10.92 -2.32 12.21
C LYS A 63 11.37 -3.71 11.76
N ILE A 64 11.29 -3.94 10.45
CA ILE A 64 11.79 -5.16 9.80
C ILE A 64 13.10 -4.81 9.08
N PRO A 65 14.18 -5.58 9.23
CA PRO A 65 15.42 -5.33 8.52
C PRO A 65 15.24 -5.34 6.99
N MET A 66 16.03 -4.54 6.28
CA MET A 66 15.90 -4.44 4.82
C MET A 66 16.29 -5.75 4.12
N GLU A 67 17.25 -6.49 4.67
CA GLU A 67 17.68 -7.80 4.20
C GLU A 67 16.57 -8.85 4.24
N ASP A 68 15.57 -8.67 5.10
CA ASP A 68 14.40 -9.55 5.22
C ASP A 68 13.27 -9.20 4.24
N MET A 69 13.51 -8.24 3.33
CA MET A 69 12.52 -7.77 2.36
C MET A 69 12.97 -7.95 0.91
N GLU A 70 12.10 -8.49 0.08
CA GLU A 70 12.22 -8.46 -1.38
C GLU A 70 11.03 -7.70 -1.97
N LEU A 71 11.27 -6.77 -2.89
CA LEU A 71 10.20 -6.08 -3.62
C LEU A 71 10.23 -6.46 -5.09
N THR A 72 9.07 -6.84 -5.61
CA THR A 72 8.87 -7.13 -7.04
C THR A 72 7.85 -6.17 -7.60
N LYS A 73 8.19 -5.44 -8.66
CA LYS A 73 7.23 -4.62 -9.41
C LYS A 73 6.23 -5.51 -10.13
N LYS A 74 4.94 -5.19 -10.00
CA LYS A 74 3.82 -6.00 -10.54
C LYS A 74 3.08 -5.29 -11.66
N GLY A 75 3.06 -3.96 -11.64
CA GLY A 75 2.40 -3.19 -12.69
C GLY A 75 2.40 -1.70 -12.40
N GLN A 76 1.75 -0.95 -13.27
CA GLN A 76 1.53 0.48 -13.15
C GLN A 76 0.14 0.81 -13.68
N ALA A 77 -0.58 1.70 -13.01
CA ALA A 77 -1.92 2.13 -13.41
C ALA A 77 -2.04 3.66 -13.31
N LEU A 78 -2.50 4.27 -14.40
CA LEU A 78 -2.86 5.68 -14.43
C LEU A 78 -4.36 5.81 -14.11
N GLN A 79 -4.69 6.44 -12.99
CA GLN A 79 -6.05 6.53 -12.48
C GLN A 79 -6.44 7.99 -12.33
N GLN A 80 -7.58 8.39 -12.92
CA GLN A 80 -8.12 9.73 -12.76
C GLN A 80 -9.29 9.71 -11.78
N LYS A 81 -9.23 10.48 -10.70
CA LYS A 81 -10.32 10.59 -9.73
C LYS A 81 -10.54 12.02 -9.26
N TYR A 82 -11.79 12.32 -8.91
CA TYR A 82 -12.13 13.57 -8.27
C TYR A 82 -11.60 13.56 -6.84
N SER A 83 -10.80 14.55 -6.48
CA SER A 83 -10.28 14.71 -5.13
C SER A 83 -11.23 15.57 -4.32
N GLU A 84 -12.00 14.96 -3.41
CA GLU A 84 -12.92 15.70 -2.52
C GLU A 84 -12.19 16.79 -1.71
N ARG A 85 -10.93 16.54 -1.32
CA ARG A 85 -10.12 17.50 -0.56
C ARG A 85 -9.73 18.73 -1.38
N HIS A 86 -9.43 18.54 -2.67
CA HIS A 86 -8.90 19.60 -3.54
C HIS A 86 -9.96 20.15 -4.52
N GLN A 87 -11.16 19.57 -4.51
CA GLN A 87 -12.29 19.95 -5.36
C GLN A 87 -11.96 19.94 -6.86
N GLU A 88 -11.04 19.07 -7.29
CA GLU A 88 -10.54 18.99 -8.65
C GLU A 88 -10.32 17.52 -9.09
N MET A 89 -10.34 17.28 -10.41
CA MET A 89 -9.87 16.01 -10.95
C MET A 89 -8.36 15.91 -10.74
N ARG A 90 -7.88 14.73 -10.35
CA ARG A 90 -6.46 14.43 -10.23
C ARG A 90 -6.12 13.14 -10.95
N VAL A 91 -4.95 13.14 -11.58
CA VAL A 91 -4.37 11.94 -12.17
C VAL A 91 -3.36 11.39 -11.17
N TYR A 92 -3.50 10.12 -10.84
CA TYR A 92 -2.58 9.37 -10.02
C TYR A 92 -1.89 8.35 -10.90
N ASP A 93 -0.57 8.28 -10.79
CA ASP A 93 0.24 7.29 -11.45
C ASP A 93 0.79 6.33 -10.40
N HIS A 94 0.12 5.20 -10.25
CA HIS A 94 0.44 4.21 -9.23
C HIS A 94 1.34 3.13 -9.80
N VAL A 95 2.51 2.92 -9.18
CA VAL A 95 3.36 1.76 -9.43
C VAL A 95 3.14 0.73 -8.33
N PHE A 96 2.78 -0.49 -8.68
CA PHE A 96 2.43 -1.53 -7.71
C PHE A 96 3.61 -2.47 -7.49
N TYR A 97 3.93 -2.69 -6.21
CA TYR A 97 4.95 -3.62 -5.76
C TYR A 97 4.33 -4.66 -4.82
N GLU A 98 4.76 -5.90 -4.95
CA GLU A 98 4.58 -6.91 -3.91
C GLU A 98 5.87 -6.96 -3.07
N ALA A 99 5.75 -6.78 -1.75
CA ALA A 99 6.85 -7.03 -0.84
C ALA A 99 6.70 -8.42 -0.19
N LYS A 100 7.73 -9.25 -0.33
CA LYS A 100 7.88 -10.50 0.41
C LYS A 100 8.75 -10.24 1.62
N ILE A 101 8.29 -10.72 2.77
CA ILE A 101 9.01 -10.62 4.04
C ILE A 101 9.35 -12.04 4.48
N SER A 102 10.63 -12.30 4.76
CA SER A 102 11.14 -13.60 5.22
C SER A 102 10.80 -13.84 6.69
N VAL A 103 10.94 -12.80 7.54
CA VAL A 103 10.79 -12.89 8.98
C VAL A 103 9.85 -11.79 9.49
N PHE A 104 8.69 -12.20 10.01
CA PHE A 104 7.73 -11.29 10.64
C PHE A 104 7.93 -11.23 12.16
N PRO A 105 7.95 -10.03 12.76
CA PRO A 105 7.85 -9.87 14.21
C PRO A 105 6.58 -10.53 14.76
N GLU A 106 6.65 -11.15 15.94
CA GLU A 106 5.49 -11.80 16.57
C GLU A 106 4.32 -10.82 16.80
N SER A 107 4.63 -9.55 17.11
CA SER A 107 3.63 -8.49 17.26
C SER A 107 2.77 -8.28 16.01
N MET A 108 3.33 -8.52 14.82
CA MET A 108 2.63 -8.35 13.54
C MET A 108 1.73 -9.52 13.18
N LYS A 109 1.82 -10.66 13.88
CA LYS A 109 1.04 -11.87 13.53
C LYS A 109 -0.40 -11.84 14.03
N GLN A 110 -0.76 -10.81 14.80
CA GLN A 110 -2.12 -10.54 15.25
C GLN A 110 -2.94 -9.90 14.13
N ARG A 111 -4.29 -9.98 14.18
CA ARG A 111 -5.17 -9.41 13.14
C ARG A 111 -4.99 -7.90 12.94
N SER A 112 -4.60 -7.20 14.00
CA SER A 112 -4.19 -5.80 13.97
C SER A 112 -3.06 -5.58 14.96
N PHE A 113 -2.20 -4.61 14.70
CA PHE A 113 -1.10 -4.26 15.59
C PHE A 113 -0.79 -2.76 15.48
N LYS A 114 -0.02 -2.24 16.43
CA LYS A 114 0.43 -0.85 16.44
C LYS A 114 1.95 -0.79 16.40
N GLN A 115 2.49 0.00 15.49
CA GLN A 115 3.92 0.22 15.34
C GLN A 115 4.16 1.71 15.05
N GLU A 116 5.12 2.34 15.74
CA GLU A 116 5.42 3.78 15.60
C GLU A 116 4.19 4.72 15.68
N GLY A 117 3.19 4.39 16.50
CA GLY A 117 1.97 5.21 16.62
C GLY A 117 0.91 4.97 15.54
N VAL A 118 1.22 4.17 14.51
CA VAL A 118 0.33 3.80 13.41
C VAL A 118 -0.34 2.46 13.70
N THR A 119 -1.64 2.36 13.42
CA THR A 119 -2.39 1.11 13.54
C THR A 119 -2.43 0.41 12.18
N TYR A 120 -2.11 -0.86 12.17
CA TYR A 120 -2.12 -1.72 10.99
C TYR A 120 -3.12 -2.86 11.14
N TYR A 121 -3.64 -3.33 10.01
CA TYR A 121 -4.62 -4.40 9.93
C TYR A 121 -4.24 -5.37 8.81
N TRP A 122 -4.46 -6.66 9.05
CA TRP A 122 -4.48 -7.67 8.00
C TRP A 122 -5.92 -7.85 7.52
N MET A 123 -6.18 -7.44 6.29
CA MET A 123 -7.51 -7.50 5.68
C MET A 123 -7.51 -8.32 4.39
N THR A 124 -8.57 -9.09 4.14
CA THR A 124 -8.80 -9.69 2.82
C THR A 124 -9.26 -8.63 1.83
N ILE A 125 -9.13 -8.90 0.52
CA ILE A 125 -9.69 -8.02 -0.51
C ILE A 125 -11.22 -7.88 -0.35
N GLU A 126 -11.91 -8.95 0.04
CA GLU A 126 -13.35 -8.92 0.27
C GLU A 126 -13.72 -7.98 1.44
N GLU A 127 -12.99 -8.05 2.56
CA GLU A 127 -13.17 -7.13 3.69
C GLU A 127 -12.94 -5.68 3.25
N MET A 128 -11.90 -5.42 2.45
CA MET A 128 -11.64 -4.08 1.92
C MET A 128 -12.75 -3.58 0.99
N LYS A 129 -13.29 -4.45 0.14
CA LYS A 129 -14.40 -4.11 -0.77
C LYS A 129 -15.71 -3.88 -0.04
N GLN A 130 -15.89 -4.40 1.17
CA GLN A 130 -17.08 -4.19 2.00
C GLN A 130 -16.97 -3.00 2.96
N ASP A 131 -15.77 -2.48 3.18
CA ASP A 131 -15.51 -1.31 4.03
C ASP A 131 -15.98 -0.01 3.34
N PRO A 132 -16.96 0.73 3.91
CA PRO A 132 -17.55 1.91 3.25
C PRO A 132 -16.54 3.04 2.98
N ASP A 133 -15.55 3.24 3.85
CA ASP A 133 -14.55 4.28 3.68
C ASP A 133 -13.58 3.91 2.56
N ILE A 134 -13.16 2.64 2.50
CA ILE A 134 -12.33 2.13 1.40
C ILE A 134 -13.10 2.18 0.08
N GLN A 135 -14.37 1.75 0.04
CA GLN A 135 -15.21 1.82 -1.15
C GLN A 135 -15.22 3.24 -1.74
N LYS A 136 -15.41 4.23 -0.87
CA LYS A 136 -15.52 5.63 -1.29
C LYS A 136 -14.18 6.22 -1.74
N LYS A 137 -13.06 5.86 -1.10
CA LYS A 137 -11.79 6.61 -1.22
C LYS A 137 -10.68 5.86 -1.94
N ASN A 138 -10.67 4.52 -1.90
CA ASN A 138 -9.52 3.70 -2.25
C ASN A 138 -9.86 2.38 -2.98
N LEU A 139 -11.11 2.19 -3.40
CA LEU A 139 -11.55 0.96 -4.07
C LEU A 139 -10.78 0.70 -5.38
N ASP A 140 -10.45 1.77 -6.09
CA ASP A 140 -9.65 1.76 -7.32
C ASP A 140 -8.28 1.08 -7.11
N VAL A 141 -7.62 1.37 -5.99
CA VAL A 141 -6.34 0.74 -5.64
C VAL A 141 -6.53 -0.71 -5.21
N VAL A 142 -7.59 -1.02 -4.46
CA VAL A 142 -7.91 -2.40 -4.02
C VAL A 142 -8.15 -3.32 -5.23
N GLN A 143 -8.89 -2.84 -6.23
CA GLN A 143 -9.17 -3.58 -7.45
C GLN A 143 -7.90 -3.83 -8.28
N GLU A 144 -7.00 -2.84 -8.39
CA GLU A 144 -5.73 -3.05 -9.09
C GLU A 144 -4.80 -4.01 -8.33
N VAL A 145 -4.77 -3.97 -6.99
CA VAL A 145 -4.01 -4.97 -6.21
C VAL A 145 -4.54 -6.39 -6.44
N GLU A 146 -5.86 -6.60 -6.37
CA GLU A 146 -6.48 -7.92 -6.62
C GLU A 146 -6.15 -8.47 -8.01
N LYS A 147 -6.09 -7.59 -9.01
CA LYS A 147 -5.78 -7.95 -10.40
C LYS A 147 -4.30 -8.28 -10.61
N LEU A 148 -3.40 -7.57 -9.92
CA LEU A 148 -1.96 -7.65 -10.16
C LEU A 148 -1.20 -8.62 -9.24
N ILE A 149 -1.74 -8.97 -8.07
CA ILE A 149 -1.00 -9.62 -6.95
C ILE A 149 -1.75 -10.76 -6.29
#